data_AF-A0A090YAJ9-F1
#
_entry.id   AF-A0A090YAJ9-F1
#
_cell.length_a   1.000
_cell.length_b   1.000
_cell.length_c   1.000
_cell.angle_alpha   90.00
_cell.angle_beta   90.00
_cell.angle_gamma   90.00
#
_symmetry.space_group_name_H-M   'P 1'
#
loop_
_entity.id
_entity.type
_entity.pdbx_description
1 polymer ?
#
loop_
_entity_poly.entity_id
_entity_poly.type
_entity_poly.pdbx_seq_one_letter_code
_entity_poly.pdbx_strand_id
1 'polypeptide(L)'
;MKDNYKVKDGNGYWNWKSVNPEDWVHASAVGAKADFPLIVNDKTKKWFLDAAISQDAADKWRAEVTPVTGKRLMEAQRITAGYIHLWFDTYVNHK
;
A
#
# COMPACT_ATOMS: atom_id res chain seq x y z
N MET A 1 0.29 12.46 -9.96
CA MET A 1 0.23 10.99 -9.81
C MET A 1 -0.54 10.43 -11.00
N LYS A 2 -0.12 9.32 -11.60
CA LYS A 2 -0.96 8.64 -12.61
C LYS A 2 -2.18 8.05 -11.88
N ASP A 3 -3.38 8.27 -12.41
CA ASP A 3 -4.67 7.87 -11.79
C ASP A 3 -4.92 6.35 -11.72
N ASN A 4 -3.96 5.54 -12.14
CA ASN A 4 -4.10 4.10 -12.36
C ASN A 4 -4.52 3.29 -11.11
N TYR A 5 -4.29 3.81 -9.90
CA TYR A 5 -4.60 3.13 -8.64
C TYR A 5 -5.51 3.93 -7.71
N LYS A 6 -6.18 4.96 -8.24
CA LYS A 6 -7.15 5.73 -7.46
C LYS A 6 -8.33 4.84 -7.09
N VAL A 7 -8.65 4.73 -5.80
CA VAL A 7 -9.91 4.14 -5.34
C VAL A 7 -11.05 5.10 -5.70
N LYS A 8 -12.05 4.60 -6.44
CA LYS A 8 -13.16 5.41 -6.97
C LYS A 8 -14.52 5.13 -6.28
N ASP A 9 -14.53 4.23 -5.32
CA ASP A 9 -15.69 3.91 -4.50
C ASP A 9 -15.56 4.54 -3.10
N GLY A 10 -16.63 4.48 -2.32
CA GLY A 10 -16.68 4.99 -0.94
C GLY A 10 -16.30 3.96 0.14
N ASN A 11 -15.67 2.84 -0.23
CA ASN A 11 -15.46 1.72 0.70
C ASN A 11 -14.11 1.84 1.43
N GLY A 12 -14.01 2.77 2.37
CA GLY A 12 -12.92 2.76 3.35
C GLY A 12 -12.95 1.49 4.21
N TYR A 13 -11.82 1.16 4.86
CA TYR A 13 -11.82 0.11 5.87
C TYR A 13 -12.34 0.67 7.19
N TRP A 14 -13.65 0.90 7.25
CA TRP A 14 -14.35 1.38 8.44
C TRP A 14 -14.24 0.35 9.56
N ASN A 15 -13.88 0.79 10.77
CA ASN A 15 -13.71 -0.08 11.95
C ASN A 15 -12.84 -1.32 11.68
N TRP A 16 -11.77 -1.14 10.88
CA TRP A 16 -10.91 -2.23 10.42
C TRP A 16 -10.19 -2.98 11.54
N LYS A 17 -9.77 -2.21 12.54
CA LYS A 17 -9.11 -2.68 13.76
C LYS A 17 -9.82 -2.09 14.96
N SER A 18 -9.30 -2.35 16.15
CA SER A 18 -9.85 -1.80 17.38
C SER A 18 -9.81 -0.27 17.38
N VAL A 19 -10.38 0.33 18.42
CA VAL A 19 -10.28 1.78 18.67
C VAL A 19 -8.85 2.24 18.99
N ASN A 20 -7.93 1.31 19.26
CA ASN A 20 -6.52 1.65 19.47
C ASN A 20 -5.84 1.93 18.12
N PRO A 21 -5.35 3.16 17.87
CA PRO A 21 -4.63 3.48 16.64
C PRO A 21 -3.38 2.62 16.40
N GLU A 22 -2.75 2.09 17.45
CA GLU A 22 -1.58 1.21 17.30
C GLU A 22 -1.90 -0.08 16.52
N ASP A 23 -3.11 -0.62 16.69
CA ASP A 23 -3.53 -1.84 15.98
C ASP A 23 -3.66 -1.60 14.47
N TRP A 24 -4.04 -0.38 14.07
CA TRP A 24 -4.12 0.04 12.66
C TRP A 24 -2.74 0.12 12.03
N VAL A 25 -1.80 0.77 12.71
CA VAL A 25 -0.41 0.90 12.25
C VAL A 25 0.24 -0.48 12.18
N HIS A 26 0.08 -1.30 13.23
CA HIS A 26 0.63 -2.65 13.28
C HIS A 26 0.11 -3.52 12.15
N ALA A 27 -1.22 -3.61 11.98
CA ALA A 27 -1.80 -4.46 10.94
C ALA A 27 -1.44 -3.98 9.53
N SER A 28 -1.36 -2.66 9.31
CA SER A 28 -0.90 -2.09 8.03
C SER A 28 0.54 -2.51 7.73
N ALA A 29 1.42 -2.45 8.73
CA ALA A 29 2.81 -2.88 8.61
C ALA A 29 2.93 -4.39 8.37
N VAL A 30 2.12 -5.23 9.03
CA VAL A 30 2.07 -6.68 8.79
C VAL A 30 1.71 -6.99 7.33
N GLY A 31 0.66 -6.36 6.80
CA GLY A 31 0.27 -6.53 5.40
C GLY A 31 1.34 -6.05 4.42
N ALA A 32 1.96 -4.90 4.69
CA ALA A 32 3.06 -4.38 3.88
C ALA A 32 4.29 -5.29 3.89
N LYS A 33 4.65 -5.86 5.06
CA LYS A 33 5.79 -6.78 5.19
C LYS A 33 5.52 -8.11 4.47
N ALA A 34 4.30 -8.62 4.49
CA ALA A 34 3.93 -9.83 3.77
C ALA A 34 4.12 -9.67 2.23
N ASP A 35 3.82 -8.48 1.70
CA ASP A 35 3.98 -8.18 0.27
C ASP A 35 5.43 -7.77 -0.11
N PHE A 36 6.33 -7.55 0.86
CA PHE A 36 7.71 -7.12 0.60
C PHE A 36 8.49 -8.01 -0.38
N PRO A 37 8.48 -9.36 -0.28
CA PRO A 37 9.21 -10.22 -1.21
C PRO A 37 8.71 -10.13 -2.65
N LEU A 38 7.49 -9.64 -2.87
CA LEU A 38 6.94 -9.44 -4.22
C LEU A 38 7.52 -8.21 -4.92
N ILE A 39 8.07 -7.27 -4.15
CA ILE A 39 8.75 -6.07 -4.66
C ILE A 39 10.26 -6.28 -4.66
N VAL A 40 10.80 -6.77 -3.53
CA VAL A 40 12.23 -6.94 -3.31
C VAL A 40 12.57 -8.42 -3.26
N ASN A 41 13.07 -8.93 -4.38
CA ASN A 41 13.54 -10.30 -4.53
C ASN A 41 14.75 -10.33 -5.48
N ASP A 42 15.38 -11.48 -5.63
CA ASP A 42 16.62 -11.60 -6.40
C ASP A 42 16.43 -11.23 -7.89
N LYS A 43 15.25 -11.50 -8.44
CA LYS A 43 14.88 -11.16 -9.82
C LYS A 43 14.79 -9.63 -10.01
N THR A 44 14.05 -8.94 -9.14
CA THR A 44 13.93 -7.46 -9.23
C THR A 44 15.24 -6.76 -8.92
N LYS A 45 16.02 -7.26 -7.95
CA LYS A 45 17.39 -6.75 -7.67
C LYS A 45 18.31 -6.89 -8.87
N LYS A 46 18.34 -8.06 -9.51
CA LYS A 46 19.18 -8.31 -10.69
C LYS A 46 18.83 -7.35 -11.82
N TRP A 47 17.54 -7.27 -12.18
CA TRP A 47 17.09 -6.38 -13.25
C TRP A 47 17.30 -4.90 -12.93
N PHE A 48 17.22 -4.52 -11.66
CA PHE A 48 17.56 -3.17 -11.24
C PHE A 48 19.04 -2.84 -11.48
N LEU A 49 19.95 -3.78 -11.21
CA LEU A 49 21.39 -3.60 -11.49
C LEU A 49 21.66 -3.56 -13.00
N ASP A 50 21.07 -4.49 -13.76
CA ASP A 50 21.21 -4.58 -15.22
C ASP A 50 20.63 -3.34 -15.93
N ALA A 51 19.68 -2.64 -15.30
CA ALA A 51 19.08 -1.41 -15.82
C ALA A 51 20.09 -0.26 -16.04
N ALA A 52 21.26 -0.32 -15.42
CA ALA A 52 22.35 0.63 -15.67
C ALA A 52 22.84 0.62 -17.12
N ILE A 53 22.66 -0.51 -17.82
CA ILE A 53 23.14 -0.72 -19.19
C ILE A 53 22.05 -1.22 -20.16
N SER A 54 20.84 -1.53 -19.67
CA SER A 54 19.75 -2.10 -20.47
C SER A 54 18.38 -1.51 -20.12
N GLN A 55 17.73 -0.88 -21.08
CA GLN A 55 16.35 -0.40 -20.92
C GLN A 55 15.35 -1.55 -20.72
N ASP A 56 15.56 -2.70 -21.37
CA ASP A 56 14.70 -3.88 -21.19
C ASP A 56 14.72 -4.37 -19.73
N ALA A 57 15.89 -4.36 -19.08
CA ALA A 57 15.97 -4.68 -17.66
C ALA A 57 15.24 -3.65 -16.79
N ALA A 58 15.34 -2.36 -17.16
CA ALA A 58 14.62 -1.28 -16.51
C ALA A 58 13.09 -1.45 -16.62
N ASP A 59 12.60 -1.89 -17.78
CA ASP A 59 11.17 -2.11 -18.00
C ASP A 59 10.68 -3.36 -17.27
N LYS A 60 11.48 -4.42 -17.23
CA LYS A 60 11.18 -5.68 -16.53
C LYS A 60 10.97 -5.49 -15.03
N TRP A 61 11.89 -4.84 -14.32
CA TRP A 61 11.71 -4.66 -12.87
C TRP A 61 10.54 -3.74 -12.56
N ARG A 62 10.31 -2.69 -13.36
CA ARG A 62 9.15 -1.80 -13.19
C ARG A 62 7.84 -2.55 -13.40
N ALA A 63 7.74 -3.35 -14.46
CA ALA A 63 6.55 -4.14 -14.76
C ALA A 63 6.27 -5.18 -13.65
N GLU A 64 7.31 -5.84 -13.14
CA GLU A 64 7.19 -6.85 -12.08
C GLU A 64 6.59 -6.29 -10.78
N VAL A 65 7.03 -5.12 -10.34
CA VAL A 65 6.59 -4.53 -9.06
C VAL A 65 5.26 -3.78 -9.18
N THR A 66 4.81 -3.49 -10.40
CA THR A 66 3.63 -2.67 -10.68
C THR A 66 2.34 -3.23 -10.06
N PRO A 67 2.00 -4.53 -10.18
CA PRO A 67 0.77 -5.09 -9.61
C PRO A 67 0.69 -4.98 -8.09
N VAL A 68 1.75 -5.37 -7.38
CA VAL A 68 1.79 -5.30 -5.92
C VAL A 68 1.83 -3.86 -5.42
N THR A 69 2.50 -2.96 -6.15
CA THR A 69 2.48 -1.51 -5.86
C THR A 69 1.06 -0.97 -5.97
N GLY A 70 0.32 -1.34 -7.03
CA GLY A 70 -1.07 -0.96 -7.21
C GLY A 70 -1.97 -1.43 -6.07
N LYS A 71 -1.85 -2.72 -5.69
CA LYS A 71 -2.54 -3.30 -4.53
C LYS A 71 -2.25 -2.51 -3.24
N ARG A 72 -0.97 -2.29 -2.91
CA ARG A 72 -0.55 -1.57 -1.71
C ARG A 72 -1.09 -0.13 -1.68
N LEU A 73 -1.07 0.58 -2.81
CA LEU A 73 -1.60 1.94 -2.91
C LEU A 73 -3.11 2.00 -2.70
N MET A 74 -3.87 1.05 -3.26
CA MET A 74 -5.32 0.98 -3.04
C MET A 74 -5.66 0.64 -1.59
N GLU A 75 -4.94 -0.29 -0.97
CA GLU A 75 -5.13 -0.60 0.45
C GLU A 75 -4.79 0.58 1.35
N ALA A 76 -3.69 1.29 1.07
CA ALA A 76 -3.32 2.48 1.84
C ALA A 76 -4.44 3.54 1.82
N GLN A 77 -5.05 3.81 0.67
CA GLN A 77 -6.19 4.73 0.56
C GLN A 77 -7.36 4.30 1.45
N ARG A 78 -7.71 3.00 1.44
CA ARG A 78 -8.83 2.47 2.23
C ARG A 78 -8.54 2.46 3.74
N ILE A 79 -7.33 2.10 4.13
CA ILE A 79 -6.87 2.14 5.54
C ILE A 79 -6.88 3.57 6.05
N THR A 80 -6.32 4.53 5.29
CA THR A 80 -6.29 5.94 5.70
C THR A 80 -7.69 6.53 5.83
N ALA A 81 -8.62 6.21 4.92
CA ALA A 81 -10.00 6.62 5.06
C ALA A 81 -10.60 6.12 6.40
N GLY A 82 -10.45 4.82 6.69
CA GLY A 82 -10.90 4.23 7.95
C GLY A 82 -10.26 4.84 9.20
N TYR A 83 -8.95 5.15 9.14
CA TYR A 83 -8.21 5.72 10.27
C TYR A 83 -8.64 7.18 10.56
N ILE A 84 -8.93 7.96 9.52
CA ILE A 84 -9.52 9.30 9.68
C ILE A 84 -10.91 9.19 10.31
N HIS A 85 -11.73 8.23 9.87
CA HIS A 85 -13.05 7.99 10.47
C HIS A 85 -12.95 7.61 11.96
N LEU A 86 -12.04 6.70 12.32
CA LEU A 86 -11.75 6.39 13.73
C LEU A 86 -11.41 7.65 14.53
N TRP A 87 -10.57 8.53 13.99
CA TRP A 87 -10.17 9.76 14.68
C TRP A 87 -11.37 10.67 14.95
N PHE A 88 -12.23 10.89 13.94
CA PHE A 88 -13.43 11.71 14.12
C PHE A 88 -14.41 11.09 15.13
N ASP A 89 -14.59 9.77 15.08
CA ASP A 89 -15.45 9.08 16.03
C ASP A 89 -14.90 9.21 17.46
N THR A 90 -13.59 9.08 17.64
CA THR A 90 -12.91 9.11 18.95
C THR A 90 -12.87 10.52 19.58
N TYR A 91 -12.79 11.58 18.78
CA TYR A 91 -12.50 12.93 19.33
C TYR A 91 -13.55 13.99 19.00
N VAL A 92 -14.45 13.75 18.04
CA VAL A 92 -15.39 14.78 17.55
C VAL A 92 -16.84 14.36 17.76
N ASN A 93 -17.18 13.09 17.49
CA ASN A 93 -18.56 12.62 17.47
C ASN A 93 -19.09 12.12 18.82
N HIS A 94 -18.26 12.07 19.87
CA HIS A 94 -18.69 11.75 21.25
C HIS A 94 -19.35 12.96 21.96
N LYS A 95 -20.53 13.38 21.49
CA LYS A 95 -21.47 14.17 22.29
C LYS A 95 -22.53 13.29 22.93
#